data_AF-A0A399ZV02-F1
#
_entry.id   AF-A0A399ZV02-F1
#
_cell.length_a   1.000
_cell.length_b   1.000
_cell.length_c   1.000
_cell.angle_alpha   90.00
_cell.angle_beta   90.00
_cell.angle_gamma   90.00
#
_symmetry.space_group_name_H-M   'P 1'
#
loop_
_entity.id
_entity.type
_entity.pdbx_description
1 polymer ?
#
loop_
_entity_poly.entity_id
_entity_poly.type
_entity_poly.pdbx_seq_one_letter_code
_entity_poly.pdbx_strand_id
1 'polypeptide(L)'
;SLYEQIKAGNLRGLAPSPSEPSPQPAVKMPRHNLPPQPTPFIGRTQDLAQITARLADPACRLLTIIGPGGMGKTRLAIQAAETILELGFLILDSAAPDDNPKSKLQTPKFEDGVFFVALAGVASPDLLVSTLATALDFTFYSR
;
A
#
# COMPACT_ATOMS: atom_id res chain seq x y z
N SER A 1 21.02 -58.15 -13.44
CA SER A 1 21.63 -56.99 -14.13
C SER A 1 20.69 -55.81 -14.01
N LEU A 2 21.21 -54.60 -13.74
CA LEU A 2 20.45 -53.34 -13.59
C LEU A 2 19.52 -53.06 -14.80
N TYR A 3 19.90 -53.56 -15.97
CA TYR A 3 19.18 -53.41 -17.23
C TYR A 3 17.77 -54.06 -17.23
N GLU A 4 17.60 -55.19 -16.53
CA GLU A 4 16.31 -55.88 -16.45
C GLU A 4 15.30 -55.15 -15.54
N GLN A 5 15.79 -54.43 -14.51
CA GLN A 5 14.93 -53.68 -13.57
C GLN A 5 14.29 -52.43 -14.19
N ILE A 6 14.96 -51.80 -15.16
CA ILE A 6 14.43 -50.65 -15.90
C ILE A 6 13.36 -51.10 -16.90
N LYS A 7 13.57 -52.23 -17.57
CA LYS A 7 12.64 -52.77 -18.57
C LYS A 7 11.32 -53.26 -17.95
N ALA A 8 11.35 -53.69 -16.69
CA ALA A 8 10.17 -54.13 -15.95
C ALA A 8 9.35 -52.98 -15.30
N GLY A 9 9.75 -51.72 -15.47
CA GLY A 9 9.00 -50.56 -14.97
C GLY A 9 8.94 -50.41 -13.44
N ASN A 10 9.80 -51.13 -12.70
CA ASN A 10 9.71 -51.26 -11.25
C ASN A 10 10.60 -50.27 -10.49
N LEU A 11 10.56 -48.99 -10.86
CA LEU A 11 11.19 -47.88 -10.12
C LEU A 11 10.15 -47.14 -9.26
N ARG A 12 9.42 -47.88 -8.41
CA ARG A 12 8.63 -47.28 -7.33
C ARG A 12 9.54 -47.05 -6.13
N GLY A 13 10.06 -45.84 -5.97
CA GLY A 13 10.85 -45.52 -4.78
C GLY A 13 11.49 -44.12 -4.66
N LEU A 14 11.34 -43.23 -5.65
CA LEU A 14 11.93 -41.88 -5.56
C LEU A 14 11.00 -40.79 -6.14
N ALA A 15 9.75 -40.79 -5.73
CA ALA A 15 8.89 -39.61 -5.86
C ALA A 15 8.68 -39.04 -4.45
N PRO A 16 9.11 -37.81 -4.14
CA PRO A 16 8.47 -37.10 -3.05
C PRO A 16 6.98 -37.02 -3.40
N SER A 17 6.12 -37.46 -2.47
CA SER A 17 4.68 -37.22 -2.55
C SER A 17 4.45 -35.75 -2.91
N PRO A 18 3.51 -35.41 -3.81
CA PRO A 18 3.03 -34.04 -3.89
C PRO A 18 2.33 -33.77 -2.56
N SER A 19 3.08 -33.26 -1.58
CA SER A 19 2.50 -32.61 -0.43
C SER A 19 1.60 -31.52 -0.99
N GLU A 20 0.31 -31.64 -0.72
CA GLU A 20 -0.65 -30.55 -0.88
C GLU A 20 0.01 -29.26 -0.41
N PRO A 21 -0.09 -28.15 -1.17
CA PRO A 21 0.50 -26.90 -0.74
C PRO A 21 -0.15 -26.55 0.61
N SER A 22 0.60 -26.73 1.69
CA SER A 22 0.27 -26.15 2.99
C SER A 22 -0.12 -24.69 2.72
N PRO A 23 -1.28 -24.21 3.18
CA PRO A 23 -1.65 -22.82 2.98
C PRO A 23 -0.58 -21.98 3.66
N GLN A 24 0.37 -21.49 2.88
CA GLN A 24 1.30 -20.47 3.32
C GLN A 24 0.41 -19.31 3.77
N PRO A 25 0.58 -18.80 5.01
CA PRO A 25 -0.17 -17.63 5.42
C PRO A 25 0.08 -16.56 4.36
N ALA A 26 -0.99 -16.17 3.64
CA ALA A 26 -0.90 -15.15 2.62
C ALA A 26 -0.19 -13.94 3.26
N VAL A 27 1.00 -13.61 2.76
CA VAL A 27 1.75 -12.47 3.25
C VAL A 27 0.85 -11.26 3.03
N LYS A 28 0.24 -10.76 4.10
CA LYS A 28 -0.58 -9.55 4.02
C LYS A 28 0.37 -8.43 3.64
N MET A 29 0.27 -7.94 2.41
CA MET A 29 1.04 -6.79 1.96
C MET A 29 0.84 -5.62 2.93
N PRO A 30 1.90 -4.87 3.29
CA PRO A 30 1.78 -3.69 4.12
C PRO A 30 0.81 -2.68 3.49
N ARG A 31 -0.08 -2.09 4.28
CA ARG A 31 -1.05 -1.08 3.81
C ARG A 31 -0.42 0.30 3.61
N HIS A 32 0.88 0.46 3.83
CA HIS A 32 1.65 1.68 3.58
C HIS A 32 3.15 1.44 3.54
N ASN A 33 3.90 2.39 2.96
CA ASN A 33 5.37 2.43 2.93
C ASN A 33 5.92 3.83 3.35
N LEU A 34 5.15 4.59 4.13
CA LEU A 34 5.50 5.96 4.52
C LEU A 34 6.87 6.03 5.21
N PRO A 35 7.76 6.97 4.82
CA PRO A 35 9.07 7.10 5.42
C PRO A 35 8.95 7.67 6.84
N PRO A 36 9.68 7.11 7.83
CA PRO A 36 9.58 7.55 9.21
C PRO A 36 9.97 9.02 9.36
N GLN A 37 9.19 9.77 10.16
CA GLN A 37 9.47 11.16 10.47
C GLN A 37 10.21 11.26 11.82
N PRO A 38 11.55 11.46 11.85
CA PRO A 38 12.34 11.36 13.08
C PRO A 38 12.15 12.55 14.05
N THR A 39 11.42 13.58 13.63
CA THR A 39 11.13 14.75 14.46
C THR A 39 9.64 15.04 14.45
N PRO A 40 9.07 15.53 15.57
CA PRO A 40 7.65 15.85 15.66
C PRO A 40 7.20 16.81 14.56
N PHE A 41 5.96 16.64 14.09
CA PHE A 41 5.32 17.61 13.21
C PHE A 41 4.76 18.77 14.04
N ILE A 42 5.20 19.99 13.74
CA ILE A 42 4.89 21.18 14.53
C ILE A 42 4.19 22.21 13.65
N GLY A 43 3.06 22.72 14.14
CA GLY A 43 2.25 23.71 13.42
C GLY A 43 1.49 23.12 12.24
N ARG A 44 0.81 23.98 11.48
CA ARG A 44 0.08 23.61 10.23
C ARG A 44 -1.07 22.61 10.40
N THR A 45 -1.67 22.55 11.58
CA THR A 45 -2.89 21.76 11.83
C THR A 45 -4.03 22.16 10.89
N GLN A 46 -4.16 23.45 10.56
CA GLN A 46 -5.17 23.93 9.62
C GLN A 46 -4.92 23.41 8.19
N ASP A 47 -3.67 23.43 7.72
CA ASP A 47 -3.32 22.91 6.40
C ASP A 47 -3.59 21.41 6.31
N LEU A 48 -3.22 20.66 7.37
CA LEU A 48 -3.54 19.23 7.48
C LEU A 48 -5.05 18.98 7.40
N ALA A 49 -5.86 19.71 8.17
CA ALA A 49 -7.31 19.56 8.17
C ALA A 49 -7.92 19.85 6.79
N GLN A 50 -7.39 20.85 6.06
CA GLN A 50 -7.84 21.13 4.69
C GLN A 50 -7.46 20.02 3.72
N ILE A 51 -6.23 19.48 3.83
CA ILE A 51 -5.77 18.38 2.97
C ILE A 51 -6.60 17.12 3.22
N THR A 52 -6.80 16.73 4.48
CA THR A 52 -7.58 15.53 4.81
C THR A 52 -9.05 15.67 4.40
N ALA A 53 -9.65 16.84 4.59
CA ALA A 53 -11.02 17.12 4.14
C ALA A 53 -11.16 17.14 2.61
N ARG A 54 -10.13 17.53 1.86
CA ARG A 54 -10.15 17.42 0.40
C ARG A 54 -9.98 15.97 -0.06
N LEU A 55 -9.05 15.22 0.54
CA LEU A 55 -8.83 13.82 0.20
C LEU A 55 -10.02 12.93 0.55
N ALA A 56 -10.82 13.33 1.55
CA ALA A 56 -12.10 12.73 1.89
C ALA A 56 -13.14 12.74 0.76
N ASP A 57 -13.08 13.73 -0.12
CA ASP A 57 -14.02 13.87 -1.24
C ASP A 57 -13.67 12.83 -2.33
N PRO A 58 -14.58 11.89 -2.66
CA PRO A 58 -14.35 10.92 -3.74
C PRO A 58 -14.09 11.54 -5.11
N ALA A 59 -14.49 12.80 -5.33
CA ALA A 59 -14.17 13.54 -6.55
C ALA A 59 -12.71 14.01 -6.59
N CYS A 60 -12.02 14.09 -5.44
CA CYS A 60 -10.62 14.50 -5.34
C CYS A 60 -9.69 13.34 -5.70
N ARG A 61 -9.37 13.21 -6.98
CA ARG A 61 -8.41 12.20 -7.48
C ARG A 61 -6.95 12.66 -7.44
N LEU A 62 -6.71 13.97 -7.36
CA LEU A 62 -5.38 14.57 -7.34
C LEU A 62 -5.40 15.83 -6.48
N LEU A 63 -4.47 15.92 -5.54
CA LEU A 63 -4.22 17.10 -4.73
C LEU A 63 -2.77 17.53 -4.90
N THR A 64 -2.54 18.78 -5.30
CA THR A 64 -1.20 19.35 -5.45
C THR A 64 -0.93 20.35 -4.33
N ILE A 65 0.15 20.11 -3.57
CA ILE A 65 0.64 21.05 -2.55
C ILE A 65 1.70 21.94 -3.20
N ILE A 66 1.42 23.24 -3.30
CA ILE A 66 2.32 24.24 -3.86
C ILE A 66 2.93 25.12 -2.76
N GLY A 67 4.12 25.66 -3.01
CA GLY A 67 4.79 26.56 -2.08
C GLY A 67 6.31 26.60 -2.28
N PRO A 68 7.00 27.58 -1.66
CA PRO A 68 8.44 27.76 -1.83
C PRO A 68 9.27 26.52 -1.48
N GLY A 69 10.50 26.46 -2.00
CA GLY A 69 11.49 25.46 -1.61
C GLY A 69 11.71 25.44 -0.10
N GLY A 70 11.97 24.27 0.48
CA GLY A 70 12.24 24.14 1.92
C GLY A 70 11.03 24.30 2.86
N MET A 71 9.84 24.65 2.37
CA MET A 71 8.65 24.83 3.21
C MET A 71 8.05 23.53 3.77
N GLY A 72 8.69 22.38 3.64
CA GLY A 72 8.22 21.13 4.23
C GLY A 72 6.96 20.52 3.57
N LYS A 73 6.69 20.80 2.29
CA LYS A 73 5.53 20.25 1.56
C LYS A 73 5.49 18.72 1.57
N THR A 74 6.63 18.07 1.37
CA THR A 74 6.76 16.61 1.44
C THR A 74 6.43 16.09 2.83
N ARG A 75 6.92 16.76 3.88
CA ARG A 75 6.60 16.40 5.26
C ARG A 75 5.11 16.61 5.57
N LEU A 76 4.49 17.68 5.08
CA LEU A 76 3.05 17.91 5.20
C LEU A 76 2.23 16.81 4.51
N ALA A 77 2.64 16.36 3.33
CA ALA A 77 1.98 15.27 2.60
C ALA A 77 2.09 13.93 3.35
N ILE A 78 3.28 13.60 3.85
CA ILE A 78 3.50 12.38 4.65
C ILE A 78 2.68 12.42 5.93
N GLN A 79 2.67 13.57 6.63
CA GLN A 79 1.87 13.72 7.84
C GLN A 79 0.36 13.56 7.57
N ALA A 80 -0.14 14.12 6.45
CA ALA A 80 -1.53 13.94 6.06
C ALA A 80 -1.85 12.45 5.78
N ALA A 81 -0.93 11.73 5.13
CA ALA A 81 -1.04 10.30 4.89
C ALA A 81 -1.06 9.48 6.20
N GLU A 82 -0.20 9.82 7.17
CA GLU A 82 -0.21 9.20 8.50
C GLU A 82 -1.55 9.44 9.22
N THR A 83 -2.05 10.68 9.21
CA THR A 83 -3.35 11.02 9.81
C THR A 83 -4.49 10.23 9.17
N ILE A 84 -4.46 10.05 7.85
CA ILE A 84 -5.47 9.25 7.13
C ILE A 84 -5.42 7.78 7.54
N LEU A 85 -4.22 7.21 7.67
CA LEU A 85 -4.06 5.83 8.13
C LEU A 85 -4.60 5.68 9.55
N GLU A 86 -4.23 6.58 10.46
CA GLU A 86 -4.69 6.58 11.87
C GLU A 86 -6.22 6.67 11.96
N LEU A 87 -6.84 7.57 11.19
CA LEU A 87 -8.30 7.70 11.13
C LEU A 87 -8.97 6.45 10.53
N GLY A 88 -8.35 5.81 9.54
CA GLY A 88 -8.84 4.57 8.92
C GLY A 88 -8.75 3.36 9.85
N PHE A 89 -7.71 3.27 10.70
CA PHE A 89 -7.58 2.21 11.70
C PHE A 89 -8.65 2.29 12.78
N LEU A 90 -8.97 3.51 13.27
CA LEU A 90 -9.99 3.72 14.31
C LEU A 90 -11.41 3.29 13.90
N ILE A 91 -11.70 3.24 12.59
CA ILE A 91 -13.03 2.86 12.07
C ILE A 91 -13.15 1.34 11.87
N LEU A 92 -12.04 0.63 11.63
CA LEU A 92 -12.05 -0.81 11.43
C LEU A 92 -12.35 -1.60 12.73
N ASP A 93 -12.13 -1.00 13.90
CA ASP A 93 -12.53 -1.54 15.21
C ASP A 93 -13.96 -1.13 15.62
N SER A 94 -14.60 -0.22 14.88
CA SER A 94 -15.96 0.27 15.14
C SER A 94 -16.84 0.08 13.91
N ALA A 95 -17.07 -1.18 13.53
CA ALA A 95 -18.23 -1.52 12.71
C ALA A 95 -19.52 -1.41 13.55
N ALA A 96 -19.83 -0.21 14.04
CA ALA A 96 -21.13 0.10 14.61
C ALA A 96 -22.09 0.44 13.46
N PRO A 97 -23.23 -0.27 13.33
CA PRO A 97 -24.25 0.02 12.33
C PRO A 97 -25.06 1.22 12.82
N ASP A 98 -24.57 2.44 12.59
CA ASP A 98 -25.37 3.63 12.90
C ASP A 98 -25.46 4.60 11.70
N ASP A 99 -26.68 4.66 11.18
CA ASP A 99 -27.20 5.39 10.03
C ASP A 99 -27.46 6.86 10.40
N ASN A 100 -26.44 7.60 10.81
CA ASN A 100 -26.53 9.05 10.99
C ASN A 100 -25.81 9.81 9.85
N PRO A 101 -26.54 10.43 8.90
CA PRO A 101 -25.96 11.05 7.72
C PRO A 101 -25.38 12.46 7.93
N LYS A 102 -25.40 13.04 9.15
CA LYS A 102 -25.04 14.46 9.37
C LYS A 102 -23.78 14.74 10.21
N SER A 103 -23.03 13.73 10.67
CA SER A 103 -21.83 13.95 11.50
C SER A 103 -20.58 13.16 11.11
N LYS A 104 -20.59 12.45 9.98
CA LYS A 104 -19.39 11.78 9.48
C LYS A 104 -18.58 12.79 8.69
N LEU A 105 -17.47 13.27 9.26
CA LEU A 105 -16.32 13.59 8.40
C LEU A 105 -16.11 12.32 7.58
N GLN A 106 -16.52 12.33 6.31
CA GLN A 106 -16.30 11.22 5.41
C GLN A 106 -14.80 11.00 5.42
N THR A 107 -14.37 9.93 6.06
CA THR A 107 -12.95 9.66 6.21
C THR A 107 -12.54 9.04 4.88
N PRO A 108 -11.46 9.51 4.23
CA PRO A 108 -11.09 8.93 2.97
C PRO A 108 -10.76 7.45 3.17
N LYS A 109 -11.57 6.59 2.58
CA LYS A 109 -11.44 5.15 2.72
C LYS A 109 -10.48 4.66 1.64
N PHE A 110 -9.19 4.84 1.86
CA PHE A 110 -8.15 4.23 1.04
C PHE A 110 -8.04 2.74 1.38
N GLU A 111 -8.99 1.94 0.90
CA GLU A 111 -9.10 0.50 1.20
C GLU A 111 -7.84 -0.29 0.83
N ASP A 112 -7.19 0.13 -0.26
CA ASP A 112 -5.95 -0.47 -0.78
C ASP A 112 -4.70 0.01 -0.03
N GLY A 113 -4.80 1.02 0.82
CA GLY A 113 -3.69 1.59 1.57
C GLY A 113 -3.19 2.95 1.06
N VAL A 114 -2.17 3.49 1.73
CA VAL A 114 -1.59 4.80 1.43
C VAL A 114 -0.09 4.66 1.22
N PHE A 115 0.39 4.98 0.01
CA PHE A 115 1.78 4.74 -0.38
C PHE A 115 2.48 6.05 -0.76
N PHE A 116 3.71 6.18 -0.26
CA PHE A 116 4.69 7.15 -0.69
C PHE A 116 5.44 6.62 -1.91
N VAL A 117 5.46 7.42 -2.97
CA VAL A 117 6.23 7.16 -4.18
C VAL A 117 7.16 8.34 -4.38
N ALA A 118 8.44 8.15 -4.06
CA ALA A 118 9.45 9.13 -4.40
C ALA A 118 9.57 9.18 -5.92
N LEU A 119 9.14 10.30 -6.51
CA LEU A 119 9.52 10.65 -7.87
C LEU A 119 11.00 11.07 -7.83
N ALA A 120 11.92 10.13 -7.58
CA ALA A 120 13.32 10.34 -7.95
C ALA A 120 13.31 10.74 -9.42
N GLY A 121 14.02 11.80 -9.79
CA GLY A 121 13.90 12.51 -11.07
C GLY A 121 13.54 11.57 -12.21
N VAL A 122 12.24 11.41 -12.46
CA VAL A 122 11.75 10.49 -13.47
C VAL A 122 12.08 11.18 -14.77
N ALA A 123 13.24 10.83 -15.32
CA ALA A 123 13.83 11.55 -16.45
C ALA A 123 12.94 11.49 -17.70
N SER A 124 12.00 10.54 -17.74
CA SER A 124 10.98 10.42 -18.77
C SER A 124 9.66 9.84 -18.21
N PRO A 125 8.49 10.24 -18.74
CA PRO A 125 7.18 9.70 -18.34
C PRO A 125 7.05 8.18 -18.41
N ASP A 126 7.83 7.53 -19.28
CA ASP A 126 7.80 6.08 -19.52
C ASP A 126 8.20 5.25 -18.29
N LEU A 127 8.92 5.87 -17.33
CA LEU A 127 9.38 5.19 -16.12
C LEU A 127 8.35 5.19 -14.98
N LEU A 128 7.26 5.96 -15.09
CA LEU A 128 6.26 6.10 -14.02
C LEU A 128 5.64 4.76 -13.61
N VAL A 129 5.27 3.93 -14.58
CA VAL A 129 4.63 2.62 -14.30
C VAL A 129 5.59 1.70 -13.55
N SER A 130 6.86 1.66 -13.95
CA SER A 130 7.88 0.86 -13.27
C SER A 130 8.14 1.36 -11.86
N THR A 131 8.27 2.68 -11.66
CA THR A 131 8.50 3.26 -10.32
C THR A 131 7.32 2.98 -9.38
N LEU A 132 6.08 3.09 -9.87
CA LEU A 132 4.88 2.73 -9.11
C LEU A 132 4.88 1.24 -8.74
N ALA A 133 5.16 0.37 -9.71
CA ALA A 133 5.20 -1.07 -9.48
C ALA A 133 6.25 -1.46 -8.42
N THR A 134 7.45 -0.88 -8.50
CA THR A 134 8.49 -1.10 -7.48
C THR A 134 8.07 -0.57 -6.11
N ALA A 135 7.46 0.62 -6.03
CA ALA A 135 7.03 1.20 -4.75
C ALA A 135 5.90 0.41 -4.08
N LEU A 136 5.07 -0.26 -4.88
CA LEU A 136 3.95 -1.10 -4.45
C LEU A 136 4.33 -2.59 -4.28
N ASP A 137 5.59 -2.95 -4.50
CA ASP A 137 6.07 -4.34 -4.55
C ASP A 137 5.26 -5.23 -5.52
N PHE A 138 4.80 -4.60 -6.62
CA PHE A 138 3.99 -5.23 -7.65
C PHE A 138 4.92 -5.82 -8.72
N THR A 139 4.94 -7.14 -8.87
CA THR A 139 5.65 -7.81 -9.96
C THR A 139 4.69 -8.07 -11.12
N PHE A 140 4.90 -7.41 -12.26
CA PHE A 140 4.22 -7.78 -13.50
C PHE A 140 4.78 -9.13 -13.98
N TYR A 141 4.22 -10.24 -13.50
CA TYR A 141 4.41 -11.52 -14.17
C TYR A 141 3.67 -11.46 -15.52
N SER A 142 4.41 -11.18 -16.59
CA SER A 142 3.93 -11.46 -17.96
C SER A 142 3.88 -12.97 -18.13
N ARG A 143 2.71 -13.47 -18.55
CA ARG A 143 2.53 -14.83 -19.06
C ARG A 143 2.85 -14.88 -20.55
#